data_AF-A0A8H7TAU4-F1
#
_entry.id   AF-A0A8H7TAU4-F1
#
_cell.length_a   1.000
_cell.length_b   1.000
_cell.length_c   1.000
_cell.angle_alpha   90.00
_cell.angle_beta   90.00
_cell.angle_gamma   90.00
#
_symmetry.space_group_name_H-M   'P 1'
#
loop_
_entity.id
_entity.type
_entity.pdbx_description
1 polymer ?
#
loop_
_entity_poly.entity_id
_entity_poly.type
_entity_poly.pdbx_seq_one_letter_code
_entity_poly.pdbx_strand_id
1 'polypeptide(L)'
;MTEHSTDIPLFDGYNLTSARELRFLAVAISEYKDGLGNGMKLRALSDERKATITRVAIQMVGSPSLRAAIDALVAVDFECDNALISAGRMLQVFTYFEPPELRPSIGPVPTDPLPVQLIDKNVPGVRAIKDPSLDTSFARHGTPDKSKYKFIIDFEKQNPYKSAKWDYYGTKVYNWTDHHGEPSWDSAASLSKLNQWRAQIFKRYFGVKRGPRDHWIVSEKDLVVKLMKEDLENSAFVRWKRLANNYNSAMNGQIQGTDEFLLSQSIGNKEYLDEERLAPWRTLGAIKAQTTRWPETMNLEAQALAGETSEVESSDDEEEMQDPESESEKVVAANLKRKRPHTKSQGSGKSKKVKKTNTSKGKSHRKGKAVKKYSDGEDEN
;
A
#
# COMPACT_ATOMS: atom_id res chain seq x y z
N MET A 1 -18.29 5.85 -40.28
CA MET A 1 -16.95 5.53 -40.78
C MET A 1 -16.36 4.53 -39.81
N THR A 2 -16.36 3.26 -40.19
CA THR A 2 -15.74 2.18 -39.40
C THR A 2 -14.23 2.29 -39.59
N GLU A 3 -13.51 2.67 -38.55
CA GLU A 3 -12.05 2.60 -38.54
C GLU A 3 -11.66 1.14 -38.74
N HIS A 4 -11.03 0.83 -39.87
CA HIS A 4 -10.43 -0.48 -40.08
C HIS A 4 -9.29 -0.62 -39.07
N SER A 5 -9.51 -1.42 -38.02
CA SER A 5 -8.45 -1.88 -37.13
C SER A 5 -7.36 -2.48 -38.00
N THR A 6 -6.19 -1.85 -38.03
CA THR A 6 -5.02 -2.42 -38.69
C THR A 6 -4.57 -3.60 -37.84
N ASP A 7 -4.85 -4.82 -38.30
CA ASP A 7 -4.41 -6.05 -37.63
C ASP A 7 -2.89 -6.11 -37.66
N ILE A 8 -2.26 -5.70 -36.56
CA ILE A 8 -0.80 -5.77 -36.43
C ILE A 8 -0.44 -7.24 -36.16
N PRO A 9 0.42 -7.88 -36.98
CA PRO A 9 0.78 -9.28 -36.80
C PRO A 9 1.43 -9.51 -35.43
N LEU A 10 1.16 -10.68 -34.84
CA LEU A 10 1.60 -11.00 -33.47
C LEU A 10 3.13 -10.99 -33.33
N PHE A 11 3.86 -11.42 -34.37
CA PHE A 11 5.32 -11.53 -34.41
C PHE A 11 5.99 -10.41 -35.21
N ASP A 12 5.42 -9.21 -35.17
CA ASP A 12 5.96 -8.06 -35.89
C ASP A 12 7.44 -7.79 -35.55
N GLY A 13 8.25 -7.48 -36.55
CA GLY A 13 9.71 -7.31 -36.39
C GLY A 13 10.55 -8.59 -36.31
N TYR A 14 9.95 -9.79 -36.37
CA TYR A 14 10.65 -11.08 -36.44
C TYR A 14 10.35 -11.85 -37.73
N ASN A 15 11.39 -12.34 -38.41
CA ASN A 15 11.22 -13.21 -39.58
C ASN A 15 11.14 -14.69 -39.14
N LEU A 16 9.93 -15.25 -39.11
CA LEU A 16 9.67 -16.63 -38.71
C LEU A 16 10.20 -17.71 -39.67
N THR A 17 10.79 -17.33 -40.81
CA THR A 17 11.48 -18.27 -41.71
C THR A 17 13.01 -18.21 -41.57
N SER A 18 13.54 -17.33 -40.71
CA SER A 18 14.96 -17.15 -40.47
C SER A 18 15.38 -17.80 -39.15
N ALA A 19 16.21 -18.84 -39.19
CA ALA A 19 16.72 -19.50 -37.99
C ALA A 19 17.42 -18.51 -37.04
N ARG A 20 18.14 -17.53 -37.57
CA ARG A 20 18.80 -16.48 -36.78
C ARG A 20 17.79 -15.65 -35.98
N GLU A 21 16.70 -15.22 -36.61
CA GLU A 21 15.68 -14.40 -35.93
C GLU A 21 14.90 -15.23 -34.91
N LEU A 22 14.67 -16.51 -35.19
CA LEU A 22 14.01 -17.45 -34.27
C LEU A 22 14.86 -17.71 -33.02
N ARG A 23 16.19 -17.80 -33.13
CA ARG A 23 17.09 -17.86 -31.95
C ARG A 23 16.93 -16.61 -31.08
N PHE A 24 16.92 -15.42 -31.68
CA PHE A 24 16.72 -14.19 -30.93
C PHE A 24 15.36 -14.12 -30.24
N LEU A 25 14.31 -14.55 -30.95
CA LEU A 25 12.96 -14.64 -30.39
C LEU A 25 12.92 -15.60 -29.19
N ALA A 26 13.47 -16.81 -29.33
CA ALA A 26 13.52 -17.82 -28.28
C ALA A 26 14.24 -17.30 -27.02
N VAL A 27 15.42 -16.70 -27.19
CA VAL A 27 16.20 -16.14 -26.08
C VAL A 27 15.46 -14.98 -25.40
N ALA A 28 14.87 -14.07 -26.18
CA ALA A 28 14.15 -12.93 -25.65
C ALA A 28 12.90 -13.34 -24.85
N ILE A 29 12.16 -14.33 -25.33
CA ILE A 29 11.00 -14.86 -24.60
C ILE A 29 11.43 -15.61 -23.34
N SER A 30 12.51 -16.41 -23.39
CA SER A 30 13.04 -17.09 -22.21
C SER A 30 13.42 -16.09 -21.12
N GLU A 31 14.19 -15.03 -21.44
CA GLU A 31 14.55 -13.98 -20.48
C GLU A 31 13.31 -13.27 -19.90
N TYR A 32 12.29 -13.05 -20.74
CA TYR A 32 11.03 -12.46 -20.28
C TYR A 32 10.27 -13.38 -19.30
N LYS A 33 10.21 -14.70 -19.59
CA LYS A 33 9.55 -15.70 -18.73
C LYS A 33 10.23 -15.84 -17.37
N ASP A 34 11.55 -15.69 -17.31
CA ASP A 34 12.33 -15.74 -16.07
C ASP A 34 12.15 -14.47 -15.20
N GLY A 35 11.25 -13.56 -15.58
CA GLY A 35 11.01 -12.30 -14.86
C GLY A 35 12.12 -11.25 -15.09
N LEU A 36 13.09 -11.54 -15.95
CA LEU A 36 14.16 -10.62 -16.32
C LEU A 36 13.69 -9.68 -17.44
N GLY A 37 12.55 -9.00 -17.25
CA GLY A 37 12.01 -8.04 -18.23
C GLY A 37 12.97 -6.89 -18.61
N ASN A 38 14.09 -6.76 -17.91
CA ASN A 38 15.20 -5.82 -18.17
C ASN A 38 16.56 -6.51 -18.41
N GLY A 39 16.56 -7.78 -18.83
CA GLY A 39 17.76 -8.53 -19.23
C GLY A 39 18.62 -7.73 -20.21
N MET A 40 19.95 -7.93 -20.15
CA MET A 40 20.87 -7.19 -21.04
C MET A 40 20.56 -7.42 -22.52
N LYS A 41 20.06 -8.61 -22.90
CA LYS A 41 19.73 -8.93 -24.29
C LYS A 41 18.41 -8.30 -24.72
N LEU A 42 17.40 -8.26 -23.84
CA LEU A 42 16.16 -7.50 -24.09
C LEU A 42 16.41 -6.00 -24.29
N ARG A 43 17.35 -5.41 -23.54
CA ARG A 43 17.71 -3.98 -23.69
C ARG A 43 18.26 -3.63 -25.07
N ALA A 44 18.97 -4.55 -25.71
CA ALA A 44 19.57 -4.38 -27.03
C ALA A 44 18.57 -4.50 -28.19
N LEU A 45 17.33 -4.95 -27.94
CA LEU A 45 16.30 -5.05 -28.97
C LEU A 45 15.70 -3.67 -29.30
N SER A 46 15.22 -3.51 -30.54
CA SER A 46 14.40 -2.36 -30.93
C SER A 46 13.09 -2.33 -30.12
N ASP A 47 12.51 -1.15 -29.96
CA ASP A 47 11.27 -0.98 -29.19
C ASP A 47 10.10 -1.77 -29.81
N GLU A 48 10.08 -1.89 -31.14
CA GLU A 48 9.14 -2.73 -31.88
C GLU A 48 9.24 -4.21 -31.47
N ARG A 49 10.47 -4.76 -31.42
CA ARG A 49 10.69 -6.14 -31.01
C ARG A 49 10.32 -6.36 -29.54
N LYS A 50 10.63 -5.42 -28.65
CA LYS A 50 10.22 -5.48 -27.24
C LYS A 50 8.69 -5.49 -27.09
N ALA A 51 7.99 -4.65 -27.87
CA ALA A 51 6.54 -4.63 -27.89
C ALA A 51 5.98 -5.97 -28.38
N THR A 52 6.58 -6.58 -29.41
CA THR A 52 6.23 -7.93 -29.88
C THR A 52 6.41 -9.00 -28.81
N ILE A 53 7.55 -9.03 -28.09
CA ILE A 53 7.77 -9.98 -26.98
C ILE A 53 6.69 -9.82 -25.90
N THR A 54 6.37 -8.58 -25.54
CA THR A 54 5.34 -8.29 -24.54
C THR A 54 3.96 -8.76 -25.00
N ARG A 55 3.60 -8.51 -26.26
CA ARG A 55 2.33 -8.97 -26.85
C ARG A 55 2.23 -10.50 -26.86
N VAL A 56 3.28 -11.18 -27.29
CA VAL A 56 3.34 -12.66 -27.29
C VAL A 56 3.17 -13.19 -25.86
N ALA A 57 3.86 -12.62 -24.88
CA ALA A 57 3.74 -13.04 -23.49
C ALA A 57 2.32 -12.85 -22.92
N ILE A 58 1.66 -11.73 -23.22
CA ILE A 58 0.27 -11.49 -22.84
C ILE A 58 -0.66 -12.54 -23.47
N GLN A 59 -0.48 -12.82 -24.77
CA GLN A 59 -1.31 -13.79 -25.49
C GLN A 59 -1.09 -15.23 -25.01
N MET A 60 0.13 -15.59 -24.60
CA MET A 60 0.43 -16.90 -24.00
C MET A 60 -0.34 -17.15 -22.70
N VAL A 61 -0.82 -16.11 -22.00
CA VAL A 61 -1.69 -16.28 -20.81
C VAL A 61 -3.06 -16.84 -21.22
N GLY A 62 -3.58 -16.41 -22.37
CA GLY A 62 -4.90 -16.80 -22.87
C GLY A 62 -4.92 -17.99 -23.83
N SER A 63 -3.79 -18.37 -24.42
CA SER A 63 -3.71 -19.41 -25.45
C SER A 63 -2.71 -20.52 -25.06
N PRO A 64 -3.21 -21.68 -24.55
CA PRO A 64 -2.37 -22.84 -24.24
C PRO A 64 -1.59 -23.36 -25.45
N SER A 65 -2.19 -23.32 -26.65
CA SER A 65 -1.56 -23.76 -27.90
C SER A 65 -0.39 -22.86 -28.30
N LEU A 66 -0.55 -21.53 -28.17
CA LEU A 66 0.56 -20.60 -28.41
C LEU A 66 1.68 -20.82 -27.39
N ARG A 67 1.32 -21.03 -26.11
CA ARG A 67 2.30 -21.32 -25.06
C ARG A 67 3.11 -22.58 -25.39
N ALA A 68 2.45 -23.67 -25.76
CA ALA A 68 3.12 -24.91 -26.15
C ALA A 68 4.03 -24.74 -27.38
N ALA A 69 3.61 -23.97 -28.39
CA ALA A 69 4.43 -23.70 -29.57
C ALA A 69 5.68 -22.87 -29.24
N ILE A 70 5.56 -21.89 -28.34
CA ILE A 70 6.69 -21.09 -27.85
C ILE A 70 7.62 -21.93 -26.98
N ASP A 71 7.09 -22.78 -26.10
CA ASP A 71 7.88 -23.68 -25.28
C ASP A 71 8.66 -24.67 -26.14
N ALA A 72 8.05 -25.17 -27.22
CA ALA A 72 8.73 -25.98 -28.22
C ALA A 72 9.85 -25.20 -28.92
N LEU A 73 9.64 -23.93 -29.29
CA LEU A 73 10.69 -23.08 -29.87
C LEU A 73 11.87 -22.89 -28.90
N VAL A 74 11.59 -22.62 -27.62
CA VAL A 74 12.62 -22.41 -26.59
C VAL A 74 13.40 -23.69 -26.29
N ALA A 75 12.76 -24.86 -26.40
CA ALA A 75 13.39 -26.16 -26.19
C ALA A 75 14.21 -26.66 -27.39
N VAL A 76 14.10 -26.04 -28.57
CA VAL A 76 14.86 -26.46 -29.75
C VAL A 76 16.36 -26.21 -29.53
N ASP A 77 17.17 -27.23 -29.84
CA ASP A 77 18.62 -27.10 -29.90
C ASP A 77 19.02 -26.04 -30.95
N PHE A 78 19.69 -24.98 -30.48
CA PHE A 78 20.08 -23.85 -31.31
C PHE A 78 21.11 -24.22 -32.39
N GLU A 79 21.71 -25.40 -32.37
CA GLU A 79 22.60 -25.87 -33.44
C GLU A 79 21.83 -26.41 -34.67
N CYS A 80 20.52 -26.68 -34.55
CA CYS A 80 19.72 -27.25 -35.63
C CYS A 80 18.82 -26.20 -36.32
N ASP A 81 19.33 -25.56 -37.38
CA ASP A 81 18.58 -24.55 -38.15
C ASP A 81 17.24 -25.07 -38.70
N ASN A 82 17.19 -26.33 -39.16
CA ASN A 82 15.97 -26.93 -39.70
C ASN A 82 14.88 -27.09 -38.63
N ALA A 83 15.25 -27.47 -37.40
CA ALA A 83 14.32 -27.60 -36.29
C ALA A 83 13.76 -26.23 -35.89
N LEU A 84 14.62 -25.20 -35.85
CA LEU A 84 14.18 -23.82 -35.60
C LEU A 84 13.20 -23.35 -36.66
N ILE A 85 13.53 -23.50 -37.95
CA ILE A 85 12.64 -23.09 -39.05
C ILE A 85 11.31 -23.84 -38.99
N SER A 86 11.32 -25.13 -38.64
CA SER A 86 10.09 -25.90 -38.42
C SER A 86 9.23 -25.30 -37.29
N ALA A 87 9.85 -24.96 -36.15
CA ALA A 87 9.16 -24.27 -35.06
C ALA A 87 8.63 -22.88 -35.47
N GLY A 88 9.40 -22.12 -36.26
CA GLY A 88 8.96 -20.85 -36.82
C GLY A 88 7.72 -20.98 -37.72
N ARG A 89 7.66 -22.03 -38.54
CA ARG A 89 6.46 -22.34 -39.35
C ARG A 89 5.25 -22.70 -38.49
N MET A 90 5.43 -23.39 -37.37
CA MET A 90 4.33 -23.61 -36.42
C MET A 90 3.82 -22.29 -35.83
N LEU A 91 4.71 -21.35 -35.54
CA LEU A 91 4.33 -20.02 -35.02
C LEU A 91 3.61 -19.14 -36.06
N GLN A 92 3.82 -19.37 -37.36
CA GLN A 92 3.07 -18.66 -38.41
C GLN A 92 1.56 -18.93 -38.36
N VAL A 93 1.11 -20.04 -37.76
CA VAL A 93 -0.33 -20.28 -37.56
C VAL A 93 -0.93 -19.25 -36.60
N PHE A 94 -0.10 -18.62 -35.76
CA PHE A 94 -0.52 -17.64 -34.76
C PHE A 94 -0.24 -16.18 -35.17
N THR A 95 0.32 -15.90 -36.36
CA THR A 95 0.65 -14.52 -36.77
C THR A 95 -0.58 -13.63 -36.88
N TYR A 96 -1.71 -14.21 -37.26
CA TYR A 96 -3.00 -13.54 -37.39
C TYR A 96 -3.99 -14.11 -36.37
N PHE A 97 -3.55 -14.17 -35.11
CA PHE A 97 -4.50 -14.42 -34.04
C PHE A 97 -5.42 -13.20 -33.98
N GLU A 98 -6.68 -13.39 -34.38
CA GLU A 98 -7.74 -12.46 -34.03
C GLU A 98 -7.63 -12.26 -32.51
N PRO A 99 -7.37 -11.03 -32.03
CA PRO A 99 -7.18 -10.81 -30.60
C PRO A 99 -8.36 -11.46 -29.91
N PRO A 100 -8.12 -12.32 -28.89
CA PRO A 100 -9.17 -13.13 -28.29
C PRO A 100 -10.34 -12.19 -28.05
N GLU A 101 -11.49 -12.47 -28.70
CA GLU A 101 -12.70 -11.65 -28.57
C GLU A 101 -12.74 -11.27 -27.11
N LEU A 102 -12.58 -9.97 -26.83
CA LEU A 102 -12.51 -9.46 -25.46
C LEU A 102 -13.65 -10.17 -24.76
N ARG A 103 -13.32 -11.15 -23.89
CA ARG A 103 -14.34 -11.99 -23.24
C ARG A 103 -15.42 -11.02 -22.86
N PRO A 104 -16.68 -11.18 -23.33
CA PRO A 104 -17.72 -10.17 -23.17
C PRO A 104 -17.55 -9.73 -21.75
N SER A 105 -17.07 -8.47 -21.61
CA SER A 105 -16.60 -7.98 -20.33
C SER A 105 -17.68 -8.47 -19.39
N ILE A 106 -17.32 -9.28 -18.39
CA ILE A 106 -18.18 -9.38 -17.23
C ILE A 106 -18.19 -7.92 -16.82
N GLY A 107 -19.21 -7.19 -17.30
CA GLY A 107 -19.29 -5.76 -17.16
C GLY A 107 -19.06 -5.57 -15.69
N PRO A 108 -18.10 -4.71 -15.29
CA PRO A 108 -17.66 -4.61 -13.90
C PRO A 108 -18.89 -4.73 -13.03
N VAL A 109 -19.06 -5.85 -12.32
CA VAL A 109 -20.30 -6.25 -11.63
C VAL A 109 -20.98 -4.98 -11.16
N PRO A 110 -22.06 -4.46 -11.78
CA PRO A 110 -22.40 -3.03 -11.82
C PRO A 110 -21.95 -2.33 -10.56
N THR A 111 -20.67 -1.96 -10.54
CA THR A 111 -20.08 -1.45 -9.32
C THR A 111 -20.34 -0.03 -9.60
N ASP A 112 -21.57 0.44 -9.30
CA ASP A 112 -21.98 1.83 -9.43
C ASP A 112 -20.74 2.63 -9.08
N PRO A 113 -20.01 3.15 -10.09
CA PRO A 113 -18.71 3.72 -9.81
C PRO A 113 -19.07 4.83 -8.88
N LEU A 114 -18.60 4.75 -7.62
CA LEU A 114 -18.92 5.76 -6.63
C LEU A 114 -18.63 7.06 -7.34
N PRO A 115 -19.66 7.90 -7.56
CA PRO A 115 -19.50 9.07 -8.41
C PRO A 115 -18.31 9.79 -7.81
N VAL A 116 -17.27 9.95 -8.64
CA VAL A 116 -16.09 10.68 -8.26
C VAL A 116 -16.59 12.08 -8.02
N GLN A 117 -17.03 12.36 -6.79
CA GLN A 117 -17.28 13.70 -6.36
C GLN A 117 -15.98 14.40 -6.71
N LEU A 118 -16.07 15.42 -7.56
CA LEU A 118 -15.02 16.39 -7.76
C LEU A 118 -14.83 17.08 -6.40
N ILE A 119 -14.22 16.37 -5.47
CA ILE A 119 -13.76 16.93 -4.23
C ILE A 119 -12.70 17.92 -4.73
N ASP A 120 -12.96 19.20 -4.51
CA ASP A 120 -12.06 20.25 -4.97
C ASP A 120 -10.64 19.96 -4.48
N LYS A 121 -9.65 20.14 -5.37
CA LYS A 121 -8.24 20.07 -4.96
C LYS A 121 -7.99 21.15 -3.91
N ASN A 122 -7.16 20.85 -2.91
CA ASN A 122 -6.84 21.82 -1.86
C ASN A 122 -6.27 23.08 -2.50
N VAL A 123 -6.83 24.24 -2.14
CA VAL A 123 -6.28 25.53 -2.55
C VAL A 123 -4.84 25.63 -2.02
N PRO A 124 -3.84 25.99 -2.83
CA PRO A 124 -2.47 26.12 -2.37
C PRO A 124 -2.36 27.03 -1.13
N GLY A 125 -1.61 26.57 -0.12
CA GLY A 125 -1.41 27.31 1.13
C GLY A 125 -2.55 27.22 2.15
N VAL A 126 -3.55 26.36 1.94
CA VAL A 126 -4.63 26.07 2.89
C VAL A 126 -4.43 24.69 3.52
N ARG A 127 -4.63 24.57 4.82
CA ARG A 127 -4.63 23.29 5.55
C ARG A 127 -5.87 23.14 6.42
N ALA A 128 -6.26 21.89 6.69
CA ALA A 128 -7.36 21.59 7.61
C ALA A 128 -6.90 21.68 9.07
N ILE A 129 -7.76 22.20 9.93
CA ILE A 129 -7.55 22.26 11.37
C ILE A 129 -7.95 20.90 11.95
N LYS A 130 -7.04 20.29 12.72
CA LYS A 130 -7.29 19.01 13.39
C LYS A 130 -8.14 19.25 14.64
N ASP A 131 -9.46 19.21 14.49
CA ASP A 131 -10.39 19.27 15.61
C ASP A 131 -10.45 17.91 16.34
N PRO A 132 -10.11 17.85 17.64
CA PRO A 132 -10.22 16.60 18.42
C PRO A 132 -11.66 16.10 18.60
N SER A 133 -12.67 16.96 18.40
CA SER A 133 -14.09 16.58 18.47
C SER A 133 -14.58 15.86 17.22
N LEU A 134 -13.81 15.92 16.12
CA LEU A 134 -14.16 15.32 14.84
C LEU A 134 -14.09 13.79 14.93
N ASP A 135 -15.26 13.16 14.83
CA ASP A 135 -15.33 11.70 14.86
C ASP A 135 -14.81 11.09 13.55
N THR A 136 -13.59 10.58 13.60
CA THR A 136 -12.91 9.89 12.49
C THR A 136 -13.22 8.38 12.43
N SER A 137 -14.02 7.84 13.35
CA SER A 137 -14.32 6.42 13.38
C SER A 137 -15.32 6.02 12.29
N PHE A 138 -15.26 4.75 11.89
CA PHE A 138 -16.14 4.15 10.90
C PHE A 138 -17.54 3.91 11.45
N ALA A 139 -18.54 4.01 10.57
CA ALA A 139 -19.88 3.52 10.82
C ALA A 139 -19.84 1.99 10.95
N ARG A 140 -20.56 1.45 11.95
CA ARG A 140 -20.59 0.02 12.26
C ARG A 140 -21.92 -0.59 11.86
N HIS A 141 -21.86 -1.82 11.36
CA HIS A 141 -23.04 -2.62 11.03
C HIS A 141 -23.93 -2.80 12.27
N GLY A 142 -25.25 -2.69 12.09
CA GLY A 142 -26.25 -2.85 13.15
C GLY A 142 -26.31 -1.75 14.20
N THR A 143 -25.45 -0.71 14.14
CA THR A 143 -25.48 0.42 15.10
C THR A 143 -25.78 1.73 14.39
N PRO A 144 -27.07 2.15 14.29
CA PRO A 144 -27.45 3.38 13.64
C PRO A 144 -26.83 4.63 14.26
N ASP A 145 -26.02 5.36 13.48
CA ASP A 145 -25.37 6.61 13.90
C ASP A 145 -25.41 7.66 12.78
N LYS A 146 -26.51 8.43 12.74
CA LYS A 146 -26.71 9.48 11.72
C LYS A 146 -25.67 10.60 11.77
N SER A 147 -24.92 10.74 12.87
CA SER A 147 -23.84 11.74 12.95
C SER A 147 -22.72 11.46 11.96
N LYS A 148 -22.60 10.22 11.46
CA LYS A 148 -21.61 9.84 10.45
C LYS A 148 -21.86 10.44 9.07
N TYR A 149 -23.08 10.89 8.80
CA TYR A 149 -23.48 11.40 7.48
C TYR A 149 -22.91 12.79 7.24
N LYS A 150 -22.78 13.58 8.30
CA LYS A 150 -22.44 14.99 8.23
C LYS A 150 -21.32 15.32 9.19
N PHE A 151 -20.26 15.93 8.67
CA PHE A 151 -19.18 16.46 9.49
C PHE A 151 -18.65 17.76 8.92
N ILE A 152 -17.97 18.51 9.78
CA ILE A 152 -17.52 19.87 9.50
C ILE A 152 -16.00 19.86 9.62
N ILE A 153 -15.31 20.46 8.64
CA ILE A 153 -13.86 20.66 8.68
C ILE A 153 -13.59 22.14 8.55
N ASP A 154 -12.87 22.68 9.54
CA ASP A 154 -12.37 24.04 9.50
C ASP A 154 -11.00 24.09 8.83
N PHE A 155 -10.74 25.20 8.14
CA PHE A 155 -9.54 25.42 7.35
C PHE A 155 -8.85 26.70 7.78
N GLU A 156 -7.53 26.68 7.69
CA GLU A 156 -6.67 27.83 7.91
C GLU A 156 -5.73 28.03 6.71
N LYS A 157 -5.40 29.28 6.43
CA LYS A 157 -4.52 29.68 5.33
C LYS A 157 -3.31 30.40 5.89
N GLN A 158 -2.15 30.14 5.31
CA GLN A 158 -0.92 30.81 5.74
C GLN A 158 -1.03 32.31 5.46
N ASN A 159 -0.76 33.13 6.48
CA ASN A 159 -0.82 34.58 6.34
C ASN A 159 0.38 35.07 5.51
N PRO A 160 0.17 35.74 4.36
CA PRO A 160 1.26 36.17 3.49
C PRO A 160 2.17 37.22 4.15
N TYR A 161 1.69 37.95 5.15
CA TYR A 161 2.42 38.99 5.86
C TYR A 161 3.09 38.49 7.15
N LYS A 162 2.75 37.26 7.60
CA LYS A 162 3.28 36.66 8.83
C LYS A 162 3.56 35.18 8.57
N SER A 163 4.76 34.89 8.07
CA SER A 163 5.17 33.56 7.59
C SER A 163 4.96 32.40 8.57
N ALA A 164 4.89 32.67 9.88
CA ALA A 164 4.66 31.68 10.93
C ALA A 164 3.22 31.59 11.47
N LYS A 165 2.28 32.42 10.98
CA LYS A 165 0.89 32.42 11.46
C LYS A 165 -0.08 31.92 10.40
N TRP A 166 -1.04 31.13 10.87
CA TRP A 166 -2.16 30.63 10.09
C TRP A 166 -3.41 31.36 10.56
N ASP A 167 -4.17 31.91 9.61
CA ASP A 167 -5.43 32.58 9.88
C ASP A 167 -6.57 31.68 9.43
N TYR A 168 -7.69 31.74 10.16
CA TYR A 168 -8.90 31.03 9.77
C TYR A 168 -9.34 31.44 8.36
N TYR A 169 -9.52 30.45 7.50
CA TYR A 169 -9.85 30.63 6.08
C TYR A 169 -11.33 30.36 5.80
N GLY A 170 -11.90 29.35 6.45
CA GLY A 170 -13.31 29.00 6.29
C GLY A 170 -13.64 27.61 6.80
N THR A 171 -14.91 27.25 6.69
CA THR A 171 -15.45 25.96 7.09
C THR A 171 -16.07 25.27 5.88
N LYS A 172 -15.80 23.98 5.69
CA LYS A 172 -16.50 23.15 4.70
C LYS A 172 -17.33 22.10 5.42
N VAL A 173 -18.60 22.03 5.02
CA VAL A 173 -19.56 21.04 5.51
C VAL A 173 -19.64 19.92 4.49
N TYR A 174 -19.41 18.68 4.93
CA TYR A 174 -19.58 17.50 4.12
C TYR A 174 -20.83 16.78 4.58
N ASN A 175 -21.74 16.49 3.66
CA ASN A 175 -22.95 15.73 3.94
C ASN A 175 -23.17 14.66 2.88
N TRP A 176 -23.18 13.40 3.31
CA TRP A 176 -23.40 12.23 2.45
C TRP A 176 -24.73 12.33 1.71
N THR A 177 -25.78 12.81 2.38
CA THR A 177 -27.15 12.79 1.84
C THR A 177 -27.39 13.81 0.74
N ASP A 178 -26.46 14.74 0.50
CA ASP A 178 -26.61 15.76 -0.56
C ASP A 178 -26.51 15.12 -1.96
N HIS A 179 -25.82 13.99 -2.07
CA HIS A 179 -25.58 13.29 -3.34
C HIS A 179 -25.98 11.82 -3.31
N HIS A 180 -26.32 11.27 -2.14
CA HIS A 180 -26.59 9.85 -1.95
C HIS A 180 -27.83 9.64 -1.09
N GLY A 181 -28.51 8.50 -1.25
CA GLY A 181 -29.59 8.09 -0.35
C GLY A 181 -29.07 7.81 1.06
N GLU A 182 -29.99 7.80 2.05
CA GLU A 182 -29.65 7.38 3.41
C GLU A 182 -29.08 5.94 3.38
N PRO A 183 -27.88 5.70 3.94
CA PRO A 183 -27.30 4.37 3.94
C PRO A 183 -28.08 3.44 4.87
N SER A 184 -28.22 2.19 4.46
CA SER A 184 -28.82 1.15 5.29
C SER A 184 -27.81 0.65 6.31
N TRP A 185 -28.17 0.71 7.59
CA TRP A 185 -27.33 0.24 8.70
C TRP A 185 -27.22 -1.29 8.80
N ASP A 186 -28.14 -1.98 8.14
CA ASP A 186 -28.19 -3.44 8.05
C ASP A 186 -27.41 -3.96 6.83
N SER A 187 -27.01 -3.08 5.91
CA SER A 187 -26.24 -3.44 4.73
C SER A 187 -24.77 -3.10 4.92
N ALA A 188 -23.93 -4.13 5.07
CA ALA A 188 -22.47 -3.96 5.11
C ALA A 188 -21.93 -3.25 3.86
N ALA A 189 -22.52 -3.50 2.68
CA ALA A 189 -22.15 -2.85 1.43
C ALA A 189 -22.48 -1.34 1.46
N SER A 190 -23.66 -0.97 1.97
CA SER A 190 -24.07 0.44 2.10
C SER A 190 -23.15 1.20 3.06
N LEU A 191 -22.84 0.61 4.22
CA LEU A 191 -21.92 1.19 5.18
C LEU A 191 -20.47 1.25 4.67
N SER A 192 -20.04 0.27 3.88
CA SER A 192 -18.73 0.30 3.21
C SER A 192 -18.59 1.52 2.30
N LYS A 193 -19.61 1.82 1.48
CA LYS A 193 -19.64 3.02 0.63
C LYS A 193 -19.53 4.31 1.45
N LEU A 194 -20.32 4.44 2.53
CA LEU A 194 -20.24 5.57 3.45
C LEU A 194 -18.85 5.72 4.07
N ASN A 195 -18.27 4.63 4.57
CA ASN A 195 -16.96 4.61 5.20
C ASN A 195 -15.84 4.94 4.21
N GLN A 196 -15.94 4.47 2.97
CA GLN A 196 -14.99 4.78 1.90
C GLN A 196 -15.00 6.28 1.57
N TRP A 197 -16.18 6.89 1.44
CA TRP A 197 -16.30 8.33 1.23
C TRP A 197 -15.73 9.15 2.39
N ARG A 198 -16.08 8.79 3.64
CA ARG A 198 -15.48 9.41 4.85
C ARG A 198 -13.95 9.30 4.84
N ALA A 199 -13.43 8.11 4.54
CA ALA A 199 -12.00 7.85 4.50
C ALA A 199 -11.30 8.66 3.40
N GLN A 200 -11.90 8.81 2.22
CA GLN A 200 -11.34 9.64 1.14
C GLN A 200 -11.21 11.11 1.55
N ILE A 201 -12.24 11.66 2.20
CA ILE A 201 -12.22 13.05 2.68
C ILE A 201 -11.15 13.21 3.77
N PHE A 202 -11.16 12.37 4.80
CA PHE A 202 -10.17 12.47 5.87
C PHE A 202 -8.74 12.23 5.38
N LYS A 203 -8.53 11.26 4.48
CA LYS A 203 -7.22 11.00 3.87
C LYS A 203 -6.69 12.21 3.12
N ARG A 204 -7.56 12.96 2.43
CA ARG A 204 -7.17 14.16 1.68
C ARG A 204 -6.72 15.31 2.58
N TYR A 205 -7.38 15.50 3.72
CA TYR A 205 -7.16 16.67 4.57
C TYR A 205 -6.20 16.42 5.74
N PHE A 206 -6.26 15.24 6.33
CA PHE A 206 -5.46 14.87 7.50
C PHE A 206 -4.35 13.86 7.19
N GLY A 207 -4.23 13.45 5.93
CA GLY A 207 -3.30 12.42 5.50
C GLY A 207 -3.78 11.01 5.87
N VAL A 208 -2.93 10.02 5.59
CA VAL A 208 -3.20 8.64 6.00
C VAL A 208 -3.10 8.56 7.52
N LYS A 209 -4.20 8.21 8.19
CA LYS A 209 -4.25 8.09 9.67
C LYS A 209 -3.26 7.04 10.22
N ARG A 210 -2.78 6.12 9.38
CA ARG A 210 -1.80 5.12 9.80
C ARG A 210 -0.52 5.84 10.21
N GLY A 211 -0.10 5.60 11.44
CA GLY A 211 1.24 5.95 11.87
C GLY A 211 2.29 5.33 10.92
N PRO A 212 3.55 5.80 11.00
CA PRO A 212 4.63 5.07 10.35
C PRO A 212 4.53 3.60 10.76
N ARG A 213 4.53 2.71 9.76
CA ARG A 213 4.53 1.28 10.05
C ARG A 213 5.86 0.95 10.69
N ASP A 214 5.82 0.12 11.72
CA ASP A 214 7.04 -0.39 12.30
C ASP A 214 7.88 -1.14 11.28
N HIS A 215 9.17 -0.84 11.27
CA HIS A 215 10.13 -1.48 10.38
C HIS A 215 10.26 -2.96 10.73
N TRP A 216 10.61 -3.77 9.73
CA TRP A 216 10.92 -5.17 9.96
C TRP A 216 12.36 -5.31 10.45
N ILE A 217 12.59 -6.20 11.41
CA ILE A 217 13.92 -6.55 11.90
C ILE A 217 14.35 -7.96 11.50
N VAL A 218 15.65 -8.23 11.53
CA VAL A 218 16.22 -9.52 11.13
C VAL A 218 15.66 -10.68 11.95
N SER A 219 15.50 -10.52 13.27
CA SER A 219 14.94 -11.56 14.14
C SER A 219 13.47 -11.89 13.79
N GLU A 220 12.67 -10.91 13.39
CA GLU A 220 11.32 -11.13 12.86
C GLU A 220 11.34 -11.95 11.57
N LYS A 221 12.25 -11.64 10.63
CA LYS A 221 12.40 -12.43 9.40
C LYS A 221 12.80 -13.86 9.71
N ASP A 222 13.79 -14.06 10.56
CA ASP A 222 14.29 -15.40 10.88
C ASP A 222 13.19 -16.26 11.52
N LEU A 223 12.36 -15.66 12.39
CA LEU A 223 11.18 -16.32 12.93
C LEU A 223 10.16 -16.69 11.85
N VAL A 224 9.83 -15.77 10.94
CA VAL A 224 8.89 -16.06 9.84
C VAL A 224 9.42 -17.17 8.93
N VAL A 225 10.70 -17.12 8.55
CA VAL A 225 11.36 -18.14 7.73
C VAL A 225 11.31 -19.51 8.44
N LYS A 226 11.58 -19.53 9.75
CA LYS A 226 11.50 -20.74 10.57
C LYS A 226 10.08 -21.32 10.59
N LEU A 227 9.07 -20.51 10.91
CA LEU A 227 7.67 -20.95 10.96
C LEU A 227 7.19 -21.44 9.58
N MET A 228 7.62 -20.77 8.52
CA MET A 228 7.29 -21.14 7.14
C MET A 228 7.92 -22.49 6.76
N LYS A 229 9.16 -22.74 7.17
CA LYS A 229 9.82 -24.03 6.99
C LYS A 229 9.10 -25.14 7.75
N GLU A 230 8.73 -24.90 9.01
CA GLU A 230 7.95 -25.85 9.82
C GLU A 230 6.60 -26.18 9.17
N ASP A 231 5.89 -25.20 8.62
CA ASP A 231 4.63 -25.45 7.90
C ASP A 231 4.87 -26.25 6.61
N LEU A 232 5.92 -25.96 5.85
CA LEU A 232 6.25 -26.67 4.61
C LEU A 232 6.79 -28.10 4.84
N GLU A 233 7.40 -28.36 5.98
CA GLU A 233 7.79 -29.73 6.39
C GLU A 233 6.55 -30.58 6.72
N ASN A 234 5.47 -29.96 7.20
CA ASN A 234 4.23 -30.63 7.60
C ASN A 234 3.14 -30.62 6.52
N SER A 235 3.26 -29.77 5.49
CA SER A 235 2.23 -29.57 4.47
C SER A 235 2.82 -29.05 3.16
N ALA A 236 2.16 -29.34 2.03
CA ALA A 236 2.62 -28.92 0.70
C ALA A 236 2.57 -27.39 0.46
N PHE A 237 1.92 -26.63 1.34
CA PHE A 237 1.70 -25.19 1.19
C PHE A 237 1.73 -24.45 2.52
N VAL A 238 2.02 -23.15 2.48
CA VAL A 238 2.05 -22.30 3.69
C VAL A 238 0.63 -21.92 4.10
N ARG A 239 0.24 -22.26 5.33
CA ARG A 239 -1.03 -21.82 5.94
C ARG A 239 -0.85 -20.44 6.56
N TRP A 240 -1.04 -19.41 5.74
CA TRP A 240 -0.71 -18.02 6.10
C TRP A 240 -1.38 -17.50 7.37
N LYS A 241 -2.63 -17.89 7.64
CA LYS A 241 -3.34 -17.46 8.85
C LYS A 241 -2.72 -18.07 10.11
N ARG A 242 -2.51 -19.39 10.09
CA ARG A 242 -1.83 -20.12 11.16
C ARG A 242 -0.43 -19.58 11.42
N LEU A 243 0.34 -19.31 10.36
CA LEU A 243 1.67 -18.72 10.46
C LEU A 243 1.61 -17.34 11.12
N ALA A 244 0.68 -16.47 10.71
CA ALA A 244 0.50 -15.15 11.31
C ALA A 244 0.11 -15.24 12.79
N ASN A 245 -0.79 -16.16 13.13
CA ASN A 245 -1.20 -16.44 14.50
C ASN A 245 0.00 -16.89 15.34
N ASN A 246 0.78 -17.87 14.86
CA ASN A 246 1.97 -18.38 15.54
C ASN A 246 3.05 -17.30 15.73
N TYR A 247 3.29 -16.50 14.69
CA TYR A 247 4.21 -15.37 14.76
C TYR A 247 3.79 -14.39 15.87
N ASN A 248 2.52 -13.96 15.85
CA ASN A 248 2.03 -13.00 16.84
C ASN A 248 2.03 -13.59 18.26
N SER A 249 1.71 -14.88 18.42
CA SER A 249 1.83 -15.56 19.72
C SER A 249 3.27 -15.61 20.22
N ALA A 250 4.24 -15.86 19.35
CA ALA A 250 5.66 -15.93 19.72
C ALA A 250 6.22 -14.54 20.07
N MET A 251 5.83 -13.51 19.32
CA MET A 251 6.29 -12.14 19.51
C MET A 251 5.53 -11.38 20.60
N ASN A 252 4.37 -11.87 21.04
CA ASN A 252 3.56 -11.18 22.04
C ASN A 252 4.33 -10.92 23.34
N GLY A 253 4.45 -9.65 23.72
CA GLY A 253 5.18 -9.22 24.92
C GLY A 253 6.70 -9.25 24.81
N GLN A 254 7.27 -9.60 23.64
CA GLN A 254 8.71 -9.48 23.43
C GLN A 254 9.12 -8.01 23.26
N ILE A 255 10.22 -7.62 23.90
CA ILE A 255 10.83 -6.30 23.74
C ILE A 255 11.95 -6.44 22.70
N GLN A 256 11.87 -5.61 21.68
CA GLN A 256 12.85 -5.48 20.61
C GLN A 256 13.84 -4.36 20.97
N GLY A 257 15.11 -4.75 21.13
CA GLY A 257 16.18 -3.87 21.61
C GLY A 257 16.74 -2.95 20.53
N THR A 258 17.46 -1.90 20.96
CA THR A 258 18.17 -0.99 20.03
C THR A 258 19.34 -1.64 19.30
N ASP A 259 19.75 -2.85 19.69
CA ASP A 259 20.80 -3.64 19.07
C ASP A 259 20.29 -4.53 17.92
N GLU A 260 18.98 -4.60 17.70
CA GLU A 260 18.42 -5.39 16.61
C GLU A 260 18.53 -4.70 15.25
N PHE A 261 18.89 -5.48 14.24
CA PHE A 261 19.12 -5.02 12.88
C PHE A 261 17.82 -4.82 12.10
N LEU A 262 17.70 -3.67 11.44
CA LEU A 262 16.62 -3.39 10.50
C LEU A 262 16.85 -4.13 9.16
N LEU A 263 15.78 -4.69 8.59
CA LEU A 263 15.83 -5.36 7.28
C LEU A 263 15.97 -4.41 6.10
N SER A 264 15.49 -3.17 6.24
CA SER A 264 15.56 -2.17 5.19
C SER A 264 16.47 -1.02 5.59
N GLN A 265 17.66 -0.94 4.99
CA GLN A 265 18.55 0.22 5.11
C GLN A 265 18.01 1.49 4.40
N SER A 266 16.92 1.36 3.64
CA SER A 266 16.41 2.38 2.72
C SER A 266 15.78 3.61 3.38
N ILE A 267 15.53 3.60 4.70
CA ILE A 267 14.95 4.73 5.41
C ILE A 267 16.02 5.31 6.34
N GLY A 268 16.78 6.26 5.82
CA GLY A 268 17.73 7.07 6.60
C GLY A 268 19.08 6.40 6.90
N ASN A 269 19.48 5.36 6.15
CA ASN A 269 20.74 4.62 6.34
C ASN A 269 20.93 4.07 7.77
N LYS A 270 19.82 3.84 8.50
CA LYS A 270 19.88 3.29 9.84
C LYS A 270 19.96 1.77 9.76
N GLU A 271 20.91 1.22 10.48
CA GLU A 271 21.10 -0.24 10.58
C GLU A 271 20.33 -0.84 11.76
N TYR A 272 19.99 -0.03 12.77
CA TYR A 272 19.43 -0.48 14.05
C TYR A 272 18.14 0.27 14.42
N LEU A 273 17.39 -0.30 15.38
CA LEU A 273 16.25 0.36 16.00
C LEU A 273 16.69 1.61 16.80
N ASP A 274 15.93 2.70 16.65
CA ASP A 274 16.20 3.97 17.35
C ASP A 274 15.91 3.89 18.85
N GLU A 275 14.87 3.13 19.21
CA GLU A 275 14.33 3.03 20.56
C GLU A 275 13.86 1.60 20.78
N GLU A 276 13.91 1.15 22.04
CA GLU A 276 13.30 -0.11 22.44
C GLU A 276 11.79 -0.04 22.21
N ARG A 277 11.22 -1.13 21.68
CA ARG A 277 9.79 -1.20 21.41
C ARG A 277 9.25 -2.59 21.69
N LEU A 278 7.95 -2.68 21.93
CA LEU A 278 7.28 -3.97 21.91
C LEU A 278 7.24 -4.50 20.49
N ALA A 279 7.39 -5.82 20.34
CA ALA A 279 7.28 -6.46 19.05
C ALA A 279 5.91 -6.15 18.43
N PRO A 280 5.88 -5.67 17.18
CA PRO A 280 4.67 -5.14 16.58
C PRO A 280 3.75 -6.29 16.16
N TRP A 281 2.44 -6.08 16.28
CA TRP A 281 1.48 -7.01 15.70
C TRP A 281 1.58 -7.00 14.16
N ARG A 282 1.71 -8.18 13.54
CA ARG A 282 1.77 -8.31 12.08
C ARG A 282 0.55 -9.06 11.56
N THR A 283 -0.17 -8.42 10.66
CA THR A 283 -1.29 -9.06 9.93
C THR A 283 -0.76 -10.07 8.91
N LEU A 284 -1.61 -11.04 8.52
CA LEU A 284 -1.34 -11.98 7.43
C LEU A 284 -0.83 -11.26 6.17
N GLY A 285 -1.48 -10.16 5.79
CA GLY A 285 -1.14 -9.41 4.59
C GLY A 285 0.22 -8.73 4.68
N ALA A 286 0.63 -8.31 5.88
CA ALA A 286 1.94 -7.70 6.11
C ALA A 286 3.07 -8.74 6.02
N ILE A 287 2.88 -9.92 6.62
CA ILE A 287 3.86 -11.03 6.55
C ILE A 287 4.01 -11.47 5.09
N LYS A 288 2.89 -11.77 4.40
CA LYS A 288 2.90 -12.24 3.02
C LYS A 288 3.53 -11.23 2.05
N ALA A 289 3.26 -9.94 2.22
CA ALA A 289 3.87 -8.91 1.37
C ALA A 289 5.40 -8.79 1.58
N GLN A 290 5.89 -9.20 2.74
CA GLN A 290 7.29 -9.11 3.09
C GLN A 290 8.07 -10.37 2.68
N THR A 291 7.48 -11.56 2.80
CA THR A 291 8.10 -12.82 2.33
C THR A 291 8.36 -12.80 0.83
N THR A 292 7.52 -12.13 0.02
CA THR A 292 7.80 -11.93 -1.42
C THR A 292 9.03 -11.06 -1.71
N ARG A 293 9.73 -10.56 -0.70
CA ARG A 293 10.96 -9.77 -0.83
C ARG A 293 12.19 -10.50 -0.29
N TRP A 294 12.01 -11.63 0.38
CA TRP A 294 13.10 -12.38 1.00
C TRP A 294 13.47 -13.58 0.12
N PRO A 295 14.72 -13.66 -0.38
CA PRO A 295 15.16 -14.78 -1.21
C PRO A 295 15.02 -16.13 -0.50
N GLU A 296 15.19 -16.17 0.82
CA GLU A 296 15.11 -17.40 1.61
C GLU A 296 13.71 -18.03 1.55
N THR A 297 12.66 -17.21 1.64
CA THR A 297 11.29 -17.71 1.56
C THR A 297 10.90 -18.11 0.14
N MET A 298 11.40 -17.41 -0.89
CA MET A 298 11.20 -17.82 -2.28
C MET A 298 11.82 -19.19 -2.57
N ASN A 299 13.02 -19.44 -2.04
CA ASN A 299 13.69 -20.74 -2.19
C ASN A 299 12.92 -21.86 -1.49
N LEU A 300 12.34 -21.60 -0.32
CA LEU A 300 11.51 -22.56 0.40
C LEU A 300 10.23 -22.93 -0.38
N GLU A 301 9.53 -21.94 -0.94
CA GLU A 301 8.36 -22.20 -1.78
C GLU A 301 8.71 -22.99 -3.04
N ALA A 302 9.83 -22.65 -3.70
CA ALA A 302 10.30 -23.37 -4.88
C ALA A 302 10.68 -24.83 -4.55
N GLN A 303 11.32 -25.08 -3.41
CA GLN A 303 11.65 -26.43 -2.95
C GLN A 303 10.39 -27.24 -2.62
N ALA A 304 9.41 -26.63 -1.96
CA ALA A 304 8.12 -27.28 -1.69
C ALA A 304 7.36 -27.62 -2.97
N LEU A 305 7.40 -26.74 -3.98
CA LEU A 305 6.77 -27.00 -5.28
C LEU A 305 7.47 -28.12 -6.07
N ALA A 306 8.79 -28.23 -5.96
CA ALA A 306 9.57 -29.29 -6.61
C ALA A 306 9.44 -30.64 -5.90
N GLY A 307 9.23 -30.62 -4.59
CA GLY A 307 8.92 -31.79 -3.78
C GLY A 307 7.45 -32.13 -3.90
N GLU A 308 7.07 -32.81 -4.99
CA GLU A 308 5.72 -33.32 -5.30
C GLU A 308 5.17 -34.13 -4.11
N THR A 309 4.50 -33.45 -3.18
CA THR A 309 3.89 -34.04 -1.98
C THR A 309 2.40 -34.17 -2.22
N SER A 310 1.90 -35.39 -1.99
CA SER A 310 0.56 -35.86 -2.30
C SER A 310 -0.54 -34.91 -1.82
N GLU A 311 -1.59 -34.77 -2.64
CA GLU A 311 -2.83 -34.05 -2.37
C GLU A 311 -3.40 -34.41 -0.99
N VAL A 312 -3.12 -33.59 0.02
CA VAL A 312 -3.87 -33.57 1.27
C VAL A 312 -4.73 -32.31 1.20
N GLU A 313 -6.02 -32.51 0.93
CA GLU A 313 -7.04 -31.45 1.06
C GLU A 313 -7.06 -30.97 2.52
N SER A 314 -6.45 -29.82 2.78
CA SER A 314 -6.48 -29.16 4.08
C SER A 314 -7.18 -27.81 3.91
N SER A 315 -8.38 -27.66 4.48
CA SER A 315 -9.05 -26.37 4.52
C SER A 315 -8.34 -25.43 5.50
N ASP A 316 -8.05 -24.20 5.06
CA ASP A 316 -7.44 -23.13 5.87
C ASP A 316 -8.54 -22.38 6.65
N ASP A 317 -9.25 -23.14 7.49
CA ASP A 317 -10.45 -22.69 8.24
C ASP A 317 -10.11 -21.97 9.56
N GLU A 318 -8.84 -21.69 9.84
CA GLU A 318 -8.48 -20.90 11.02
C GLU A 318 -8.95 -19.43 10.87
N GLU A 319 -9.43 -18.83 11.96
CA GLU A 319 -9.70 -17.40 12.05
C GLU A 319 -8.41 -16.64 12.37
N GLU A 320 -8.19 -15.48 11.73
CA GLU A 320 -7.06 -14.60 12.04
C GLU A 320 -7.29 -13.98 13.42
N MET A 321 -6.30 -14.11 14.34
CA MET A 321 -6.38 -13.46 15.65
C MET A 321 -6.55 -11.95 15.47
N GLN A 322 -7.47 -11.35 16.23
CA GLN A 322 -7.66 -9.90 16.24
C GLN A 322 -6.53 -9.23 17.02
N ASP A 323 -6.00 -8.15 16.44
CA ASP A 323 -5.01 -7.29 17.09
C ASP A 323 -5.59 -6.74 18.42
N PRO A 324 -4.96 -7.02 19.58
CA PRO A 324 -5.45 -6.57 20.88
C PRO A 324 -5.42 -5.05 21.04
N GLU A 325 -4.54 -4.33 20.35
CA GLU A 325 -4.51 -2.86 20.38
C GLU A 325 -5.69 -2.24 19.62
N SER A 326 -6.17 -2.94 18.59
CA SER A 326 -7.40 -2.56 17.90
C SER A 326 -8.62 -2.58 18.84
N GLU A 327 -8.56 -3.34 19.94
CA GLU A 327 -9.61 -3.37 20.96
C GLU A 327 -9.39 -2.35 22.08
N SER A 328 -8.15 -2.08 22.48
CA SER A 328 -7.87 -1.06 23.49
C SER A 328 -8.25 0.34 23.01
N GLU A 329 -8.04 0.67 21.72
CA GLU A 329 -8.60 1.88 21.10
C GLU A 329 -10.14 1.89 21.14
N LYS A 330 -10.80 0.73 20.97
CA LYS A 330 -12.27 0.60 21.08
C LYS A 330 -12.75 0.85 22.53
N VAL A 331 -12.02 0.39 23.54
CA VAL A 331 -12.37 0.54 24.96
C VAL A 331 -12.14 1.96 25.46
N VAL A 332 -11.06 2.63 25.04
CA VAL A 332 -10.80 4.04 25.36
C VAL A 332 -11.89 4.93 24.76
N ALA A 333 -12.29 4.69 23.50
CA ALA A 333 -13.40 5.40 22.86
C ALA A 333 -14.75 5.15 23.54
N ALA A 334 -14.98 3.94 24.08
CA ALA A 334 -16.21 3.61 24.82
C ALA A 334 -16.23 4.23 26.23
N ASN A 335 -15.09 4.31 26.92
CA ASN A 335 -14.99 4.89 28.26
C ASN A 335 -15.07 6.43 28.26
N LEU A 336 -14.62 7.10 27.20
CA LEU A 336 -14.84 8.54 27.02
C LEU A 336 -16.33 8.92 26.87
N LYS A 337 -17.20 7.98 26.46
CA LYS A 337 -18.66 8.18 26.41
C LYS A 337 -19.37 7.96 27.75
N ARG A 338 -18.69 7.43 28.78
CA ARG A 338 -19.23 7.21 30.12
C ARG A 338 -18.43 7.98 31.18
N LYS A 339 -18.70 9.29 31.30
CA LYS A 339 -18.86 10.03 32.59
C LYS A 339 -18.76 11.54 32.35
N ARG A 340 -19.92 12.21 32.33
CA ARG A 340 -20.14 13.41 33.15
C ARG A 340 -21.48 13.24 33.87
N PRO A 341 -21.50 13.00 35.19
CA PRO A 341 -22.74 13.16 35.93
C PRO A 341 -23.12 14.64 35.89
N HIS A 342 -24.36 14.93 35.51
CA HIS A 342 -24.98 16.23 35.67
C HIS A 342 -25.01 16.59 37.16
N THR A 343 -24.06 17.39 37.63
CA THR A 343 -24.21 18.11 38.89
C THR A 343 -25.10 19.33 38.64
N LYS A 344 -26.39 19.18 38.95
CA LYS A 344 -27.25 20.32 39.26
C LYS A 344 -26.77 20.90 40.59
N SER A 345 -26.30 22.14 40.59
CA SER A 345 -26.25 22.96 41.80
C SER A 345 -26.94 24.29 41.53
N GLN A 346 -28.13 24.42 42.11
CA GLN A 346 -28.74 25.71 42.41
C GLN A 346 -28.08 26.29 43.66
N GLY A 347 -28.10 27.62 43.80
CA GLY A 347 -28.18 28.25 45.12
C GLY A 347 -27.02 29.17 45.53
N SER A 348 -27.23 30.47 45.28
CA SER A 348 -27.00 31.61 46.18
C SER A 348 -25.81 31.65 47.15
N GLY A 349 -25.09 32.78 47.15
CA GLY A 349 -24.28 33.18 48.31
C GLY A 349 -23.48 34.46 48.12
N LYS A 350 -23.97 35.55 48.71
CA LYS A 350 -23.42 36.91 48.70
C LYS A 350 -22.10 37.08 49.49
N SER A 351 -21.35 38.12 49.09
CA SER A 351 -20.50 39.02 49.92
C SER A 351 -19.14 38.54 50.42
N LYS A 352 -18.06 39.21 50.00
CA LYS A 352 -17.44 40.32 50.77
C LYS A 352 -16.27 41.00 50.02
N LYS A 353 -16.33 42.34 50.02
CA LYS A 353 -15.23 43.28 49.81
C LYS A 353 -14.01 42.93 50.67
N VAL A 354 -12.82 42.94 50.07
CA VAL A 354 -11.63 43.58 50.68
C VAL A 354 -10.86 44.32 49.58
N LYS A 355 -10.32 45.46 49.97
CA LYS A 355 -9.83 46.61 49.20
C LYS A 355 -8.30 46.67 49.38
N LYS A 356 -7.61 47.31 48.41
CA LYS A 356 -6.24 47.88 48.50
C LYS A 356 -5.08 46.85 48.52
N THR A 357 -3.90 47.06 47.92
CA THR A 357 -3.19 48.30 47.50
C THR A 357 -1.96 47.93 46.66
N ASN A 358 -1.50 48.91 45.87
CA ASN A 358 -0.10 49.27 45.56
C ASN A 358 0.74 48.37 44.63
N THR A 359 1.18 48.89 43.47
CA THR A 359 2.38 49.73 43.23
C THR A 359 3.64 48.89 43.08
N SER A 360 4.18 48.78 41.86
CA SER A 360 5.54 49.26 41.54
C SER A 360 5.96 48.93 40.11
N LYS A 361 6.37 49.98 39.40
CA LYS A 361 7.26 49.95 38.24
C LYS A 361 8.55 49.21 38.58
N GLY A 362 9.07 48.43 37.64
CA GLY A 362 10.42 47.89 37.66
C GLY A 362 10.99 47.75 36.25
N LYS A 363 11.61 48.82 35.76
CA LYS A 363 12.58 48.77 34.65
C LYS A 363 13.83 48.04 35.15
N SER A 364 14.35 47.09 34.38
CA SER A 364 15.75 46.69 34.48
C SER A 364 16.29 46.33 33.10
N HIS A 365 17.27 47.15 32.71
CA HIS A 365 18.13 47.09 31.54
C HIS A 365 19.24 46.04 31.71
N ARG A 366 19.86 45.71 30.57
CA ARG A 366 21.25 45.22 30.37
C ARG A 366 21.54 43.74 30.67
N LYS A 367 21.74 42.98 29.59
CA LYS A 367 23.02 42.32 29.20
C LYS A 367 23.02 42.28 27.66
N GLY A 368 24.07 42.58 26.88
CA GLY A 368 25.49 42.73 27.13
C GLY A 368 26.28 41.74 26.28
N LYS A 369 26.95 42.23 25.21
CA LYS A 369 28.04 41.59 24.40
C LYS A 369 27.64 40.38 23.54
N ALA A 370 28.24 40.10 22.37
CA ALA A 370 29.52 40.51 21.83
C ALA A 370 29.47 40.74 20.31
N VAL A 371 30.20 41.76 19.89
CA VAL A 371 30.64 42.03 18.52
C VAL A 371 31.80 41.07 18.20
N LYS A 372 31.77 40.40 17.05
CA LYS A 372 32.98 39.88 16.40
C LYS A 372 33.01 40.44 14.98
N LYS A 373 33.89 41.43 14.80
CA LYS A 373 34.41 41.83 13.50
C LYS A 373 35.50 40.81 13.13
N TYR A 374 35.49 40.33 11.90
CA TYR A 374 36.71 39.93 11.20
C TYR A 374 36.71 40.67 9.87
N SER A 375 37.68 41.55 9.76
CA SER A 375 38.13 42.21 8.54
C SER A 375 39.19 41.34 7.86
N ASP A 376 39.21 41.44 6.54
CA ASP A 376 40.33 41.33 5.60
C ASP A 376 41.53 40.45 5.94
N GLY A 377 41.73 39.47 5.06
CA GLY A 377 43.04 39.04 4.62
C GLY A 377 43.01 38.99 3.09
N GLU A 378 43.50 40.06 2.45
CA GLU A 378 44.19 39.94 1.18
C GLU A 378 45.57 39.34 1.48
N ASP A 379 46.00 38.37 0.70
CA ASP A 379 47.33 38.38 0.06
C ASP A 379 47.46 37.19 -0.90
N GLU A 380 48.09 37.48 -2.02
CA GLU A 380 48.38 36.61 -3.15
C GLU A 380 49.43 35.52 -2.82
N ASN A 381 49.37 34.43 -3.61
CA ASN A 381 50.21 33.22 -3.69
C ASN A 381 49.86 32.00 -2.81
#